data_AF-A0A9E1FDA1-F1
#
_entry.id   AF-A0A9E1FDA1-F1
#
_cell.length_a   1.000
_cell.length_b   1.000
_cell.length_c   1.000
_cell.angle_alpha   90.00
_cell.angle_beta   90.00
_cell.angle_gamma   90.00
#
_symmetry.space_group_name_H-M   'P 1'
#
loop_
_entity.id
_entity.type
_entity.pdbx_description
1 polymer ?
#
loop_
_entity_poly.entity_id
_entity_poly.type
_entity_poly.pdbx_seq_one_letter_code
_entity_poly.pdbx_strand_id
1 'polypeptide(L)' 'PNKINIHYFFYGILFILFDVEVIFMYPWAVDFRLLGLFGLIEMLLFVAILLIGFAYAWQKGVFKWQSIR' A
#
# COMPACT_ATOMS: atom_id res chain seq x y z
N PRO A 1 5.34 33.08 4.25
CA PRO A 1 4.86 32.05 3.30
C PRO A 1 4.97 30.63 3.90
N ASN A 2 3.84 29.99 4.14
CA ASN A 2 3.73 28.72 4.86
C ASN A 2 4.31 27.61 3.98
N LYS A 3 5.49 27.07 4.33
CA LYS A 3 6.09 25.95 3.60
C LYS A 3 5.33 24.68 3.97
N ILE A 4 4.52 24.15 3.05
CA ILE A 4 3.94 22.81 3.19
C ILE A 4 5.09 21.81 3.15
N ASN A 5 5.12 20.91 4.13
CA ASN A 5 6.18 19.93 4.27
C ASN A 5 5.98 18.78 3.26
N ILE A 6 7.02 18.37 2.53
CA ILE A 6 6.92 17.37 1.47
C ILE A 6 6.48 15.98 1.98
N HIS A 7 6.57 15.74 3.28
CA HIS A 7 6.06 14.53 3.92
C HIS A 7 4.56 14.33 3.67
N TYR A 8 3.74 15.38 3.61
CA TYR A 8 2.31 15.25 3.32
C TYR A 8 2.04 14.65 1.93
N PHE A 9 2.91 14.92 0.95
CA PHE A 9 2.82 14.34 -0.38
C PHE A 9 3.07 12.83 -0.37
N PHE A 10 4.07 12.36 0.39
CA PHE A 10 4.36 10.93 0.53
C PHE A 10 3.22 10.17 1.22
N TYR A 11 2.57 10.77 2.23
CA TYR A 11 1.37 10.20 2.83
C TYR A 11 0.21 10.11 1.83
N GLY A 12 0.01 11.14 1.00
CA GLY A 12 -1.02 11.13 -0.04
C GLY A 12 -0.80 10.05 -1.10
N ILE A 13 0.44 9.90 -1.61
CA ILE A 13 0.76 8.83 -2.55
C ILE A 13 0.56 7.46 -1.92
N LEU A 14 1.02 7.27 -0.68
CA LEU A 14 0.86 6.00 0.01
C LEU A 14 -0.62 5.65 0.20
N PHE A 15 -1.43 6.63 0.57
CA PHE A 15 -2.88 6.45 0.71
C PHE A 15 -3.52 5.99 -0.60
N ILE A 16 -3.20 6.65 -1.72
CA ILE A 16 -3.72 6.27 -3.05
C ILE A 16 -3.27 4.86 -3.42
N LEU A 17 -2.01 4.50 -3.13
CA LEU A 17 -1.48 3.17 -3.41
C LEU A 17 -2.26 2.07 -2.67
N PHE A 18 -2.49 2.25 -1.36
CA PHE A 18 -3.27 1.30 -0.56
C PHE A 18 -4.76 1.27 -0.95
N ASP A 19 -5.33 2.40 -1.33
CA ASP A 19 -6.74 2.46 -1.76
C ASP A 19 -6.94 1.67 -3.06
N VAL A 20 -6.01 1.82 -4.02
CA VAL A 20 -6.00 1.04 -5.26
C VAL A 20 -5.83 -0.47 -4.99
N GLU A 21 -4.98 -0.85 -4.03
CA GLU A 21 -4.82 -2.25 -3.61
C GLU A 21 -6.15 -2.85 -3.13
N VAL A 22 -6.90 -2.12 -2.30
CA VAL A 22 -8.21 -2.58 -1.78
C VAL A 22 -9.24 -2.70 -2.92
N ILE A 23 -9.24 -1.80 -3.89
CA ILE A 23 -10.11 -1.90 -5.08
C ILE A 23 -9.85 -3.20 -5.84
N PHE A 24 -8.60 -3.66 -5.95
CA PHE A 24 -8.28 -4.96 -6.57
C PHE A 24 -8.66 -6.15 -5.70
N MET A 25 -8.62 -6.02 -4.38
CA MET A 25 -9.03 -7.07 -3.46
C MET A 25 -10.55 -7.32 -3.46
N TYR A 26 -11.36 -6.29 -3.74
CA TYR A 26 -12.81 -6.39 -3.67
C TYR A 26 -13.42 -7.45 -4.62
N PRO A 27 -13.13 -7.43 -5.94
CA PRO A 27 -13.66 -8.44 -6.87
C PRO A 27 -13.23 -9.86 -6.48
N TRP A 28 -11.96 -10.02 -6.08
CA TRP A 28 -11.45 -11.29 -5.59
C TRP A 28 -12.21 -11.79 -4.36
N ALA A 29 -12.51 -10.89 -3.40
CA ALA A 29 -13.22 -11.25 -2.17
C ALA A 29 -14.69 -11.62 -2.44
N VAL A 30 -15.34 -10.95 -3.40
CA VAL A 30 -16.72 -11.25 -3.79
C VAL A 30 -16.82 -12.62 -4.48
N ASP A 31 -15.90 -12.92 -5.40
CA ASP A 31 -15.90 -14.17 -6.16
C ASP A 31 -15.03 -15.29 -5.53
N PHE A 32 -14.64 -15.13 -4.27
CA PHE A 32 -13.74 -16.06 -3.57
C PHE A 32 -14.23 -17.52 -3.61
N ARG A 33 -15.56 -17.73 -3.54
CA ARG A 33 -16.17 -19.06 -3.60
C ARG A 33 -15.93 -19.78 -4.94
N LEU A 34 -15.77 -19.03 -6.03
CA LEU A 34 -15.53 -19.59 -7.37
C LEU A 34 -14.04 -19.91 -7.58
N LEU A 35 -13.17 -19.09 -7.01
CA LEU A 35 -11.71 -19.17 -7.17
C LEU A 35 -11.04 -20.18 -6.22
N GLY A 36 -11.63 -20.42 -5.05
CA GLY A 36 -11.16 -21.41 -4.08
C GLY A 36 -9.70 -21.19 -3.65
N LEU A 37 -8.94 -22.29 -3.49
CA LEU A 37 -7.54 -22.26 -3.07
C LEU A 37 -6.61 -21.56 -4.07
N PHE A 38 -6.93 -21.61 -5.36
CA PHE A 38 -6.12 -20.98 -6.40
C PHE A 38 -6.15 -19.45 -6.26
N GLY A 39 -7.35 -18.86 -6.14
CA GLY A 39 -7.48 -17.43 -5.89
C GLY A 39 -6.85 -17.00 -4.57
N LEU A 40 -6.89 -17.85 -3.54
CA LEU A 40 -6.25 -17.54 -2.26
C LEU A 40 -4.72 -17.37 -2.40
N ILE A 41 -4.07 -18.25 -3.16
CA ILE A 41 -2.62 -18.17 -3.42
C ILE A 41 -2.28 -16.93 -4.24
N GLU A 42 -3.05 -16.64 -5.30
CA GLU A 42 -2.84 -15.46 -6.13
C GLU A 42 -2.96 -14.16 -5.33
N MET A 43 -3.98 -14.07 -4.46
CA MET A 43 -4.18 -12.90 -3.61
C MET A 43 -3.09 -12.75 -2.56
N LEU A 44 -2.62 -13.86 -1.96
CA LEU A 44 -1.48 -13.84 -1.04
C LEU A 44 -0.22 -13.34 -1.74
N LEU A 45 0.03 -13.80 -2.97
CA LEU A 45 1.17 -13.34 -3.78
C LEU A 45 1.07 -11.85 -4.10
N PHE A 46 -0.11 -11.38 -4.50
CA PHE A 46 -0.35 -9.97 -4.79
C PHE A 46 -0.07 -9.08 -3.58
N VAL A 47 -0.64 -9.42 -2.41
CA VAL A 47 -0.39 -8.68 -1.16
C VAL A 47 1.07 -8.76 -0.76
N ALA A 48 1.72 -9.93 -0.89
CA ALA A 48 3.14 -10.08 -0.54
C ALA A 48 4.04 -9.17 -1.39
N ILE A 49 3.79 -9.06 -2.69
CA ILE A 49 4.55 -8.19 -3.59
C ILE A 49 4.41 -6.72 -3.19
N LEU A 50 3.18 -6.27 -2.89
CA LEU A 50 2.92 -4.90 -2.46
C LEU A 50 3.53 -4.59 -1.09
N LEU A 51 3.44 -5.53 -0.14
CA LEU A 51 4.07 -5.43 1.17
C LEU A 51 5.60 -5.32 1.07
N ILE A 52 6.24 -6.02 0.13
CA ILE A 52 7.68 -5.89 -0.12
C ILE A 52 8.00 -4.47 -0.62
N GLY A 53 7.21 -3.94 -1.55
CA GLY A 53 7.35 -2.56 -2.03
C GLY A 53 7.18 -1.53 -0.91
N PHE A 54 6.19 -1.74 -0.05
CA PHE A 54 5.95 -0.91 1.14
C PHE A 54 7.11 -0.98 2.14
N ALA A 55 7.59 -2.19 2.45
CA ALA A 55 8.72 -2.40 3.34
C ALA A 55 10.00 -1.74 2.81
N TYR A 56 10.22 -1.76 1.49
CA TYR A 56 11.32 -1.04 0.86
C TYR A 56 11.20 0.48 1.04
N ALA A 57 10.01 1.05 0.81
CA ALA A 57 9.75 2.48 1.03
C ALA A 57 9.95 2.88 2.50
N TRP A 58 9.56 2.00 3.43
CA TRP A 58 9.78 2.18 4.85
C TRP A 58 11.27 2.21 5.21
N GLN A 59 12.06 1.26 4.70
CA GLN A 59 13.50 1.21 4.92
C GLN A 59 14.23 2.44 4.37
N LYS A 60 13.76 3.00 3.24
CA LYS A 60 14.28 4.27 2.71
C LYS A 60 13.94 5.49 3.56
N GLY A 61 13.14 5.34 4.62
CA GLY A 61 12.87 6.41 5.58
C GLY A 61 11.96 7.49 5.04
N VAL A 62 11.10 7.16 4.06
CA VAL A 62 10.11 8.09 3.49
C VAL A 62 9.15 8.63 4.58
N PHE A 63 8.96 7.87 5.65
CA PHE A 63 8.15 8.23 6.81
C PHE A 63 8.92 8.90 7.94
N LYS A 64 10.24 9.12 7.82
CA LYS A 64 11.02 9.75 8.89
C LYS A 64 10.66 11.23 8.98
N TRP A 65 9.96 11.58 10.06
CA TRP A 65 9.72 12.96 10.47
C TRP A 65 11.04 13.59 10.89
N GLN A 66 11.55 14.55 10.13
CA GLN A 66 12.52 15.48 10.69
C GLN A 66 11.78 16.37 11.68
N SER A 67 11.89 16.00 12.97
CA SER A 67 11.56 16.87 14.09
C SER A 67 12.29 18.19 13.86
N ILE A 68 11.53 19.23 13.54
CA ILE A 68 12.00 20.60 13.55
C ILE A 68 12.49 20.86 14.98
N ARG A 69 13.82 20.83 15.17
CA ARG A 69 14.50 21.52 16.26
C ARG A 69 15.13 22.77 15.67
#